data_AF-A0A0V0TKY3-F1
#
_entry.id   AF-A0A0V0TKY3-F1
#
_cell.length_a   1.000
_cell.length_b   1.000
_cell.length_c   1.000
_cell.angle_alpha   90.00
_cell.angle_beta   90.00
_cell.angle_gamma   90.00
#
_symmetry.space_group_name_H-M   'P 1'
#
loop_
_entity.id
_entity.type
_entity.pdbx_description
1 polymer ?
#
loop_
_entity_poly.entity_id
_entity_poly.type
_entity_poly.pdbx_seq_one_letter_code
_entity_poly.pdbx_strand_id
1 'polypeptide(L)'
;MKFTAVVCILIILKTSTAQVATCKNDRDEDTDWFFVYKPPNALNSKIIQSGPNPVWERSARAINEIADHAISKTMASFIVEDRNIKVLAYSDNPPNMPPQTVNSKAKGC
;
A
#
# COMPACT_ATOMS: atom_id res chain seq x y z
N MET A 1 -15.57 27.98 -23.76
CA MET A 1 -14.31 28.31 -23.03
C MET A 1 -14.27 27.71 -21.62
N LYS A 2 -15.28 27.88 -20.76
CA LYS A 2 -15.26 27.32 -19.38
C LYS A 2 -15.31 25.78 -19.32
N PHE A 3 -16.09 25.12 -20.18
CA PHE A 3 -16.24 23.66 -20.19
C PHE A 3 -14.95 22.94 -20.63
N THR A 4 -14.29 23.45 -21.67
CA THR A 4 -13.02 22.91 -22.17
C THR A 4 -11.91 23.02 -21.13
N ALA A 5 -11.84 24.12 -20.38
CA ALA A 5 -10.87 24.29 -19.30
C ALA A 5 -11.09 23.29 -18.17
N VAL A 6 -12.34 23.05 -17.76
CA VAL A 6 -12.67 22.05 -16.72
C VAL A 6 -12.31 20.63 -17.17
N VAL A 7 -12.59 20.28 -18.42
CA VAL A 7 -12.22 18.96 -18.99
C VAL A 7 -10.69 18.81 -19.03
N CYS A 8 -9.95 19.82 -19.47
CA CYS A 8 -8.49 19.78 -19.46
C CYS A 8 -7.92 19.65 -18.04
N ILE A 9 -8.48 20.37 -17.05
CA ILE A 9 -8.05 20.26 -15.64
C ILE A 9 -8.28 18.84 -15.13
N LEU A 10 -9.44 18.23 -15.39
CA LEU A 10 -9.74 16.86 -14.98
C LEU A 10 -8.83 15.81 -15.63
N ILE A 11 -8.46 16.01 -16.90
CA ILE A 11 -7.51 15.15 -17.61
C ILE A 11 -6.11 15.27 -16.99
N ILE A 12 -5.65 16.50 -16.73
CA ILE A 12 -4.34 16.78 -16.12
C ILE A 12 -4.26 16.20 -14.70
N LEU A 13 -5.33 16.32 -13.90
CA LEU A 13 -5.42 15.70 -12.58
C LEU A 13 -5.35 14.17 -12.64
N LYS A 14 -6.02 13.53 -13.60
CA LYS A 14 -5.93 12.07 -13.80
C LYS A 14 -4.54 11.59 -14.22
N THR A 15 -3.77 12.42 -14.91
CA THR A 15 -2.39 12.08 -15.30
C THR A 15 -1.35 12.40 -14.23
N SER A 16 -1.71 13.19 -13.21
CA SER A 16 -0.82 13.60 -12.13
C SER A 16 -0.82 12.64 -10.94
N THR A 17 -1.73 11.67 -10.88
CA THR A 17 -1.60 10.55 -9.95
C THR A 17 -0.61 9.56 -10.56
N ALA A 18 0.44 9.22 -9.81
CA ALA A 18 1.34 8.15 -10.22
C ALA A 18 0.53 6.86 -10.32
N GLN A 19 0.12 6.47 -11.53
CA GLN A 19 -0.75 5.30 -11.77
C GLN A 19 -0.17 3.98 -11.23
N VAL A 20 1.10 3.97 -10.85
CA VAL A 20 1.85 2.79 -10.43
C VAL A 20 1.89 2.61 -8.90
N ALA A 21 1.73 3.68 -8.12
CA ALA A 21 1.83 3.66 -6.65
C ALA A 21 0.45 3.88 -6.00
N THR A 22 -0.42 2.88 -6.13
CA THR A 22 -1.78 2.92 -5.58
C THR A 22 -2.00 1.74 -4.64
N CYS A 23 -2.89 1.89 -3.66
CA CYS A 23 -3.22 0.78 -2.77
C CYS A 23 -4.00 -0.29 -3.55
N LYS A 24 -3.62 -1.55 -3.37
CA LYS A 24 -4.25 -2.71 -3.97
C LYS A 24 -4.92 -3.56 -2.90
N ASN A 25 -6.13 -4.03 -3.17
CA ASN A 25 -6.76 -5.02 -2.31
C ASN A 25 -6.32 -6.45 -2.65
N ASP A 26 -6.82 -7.45 -1.93
CA ASP A 26 -6.48 -8.86 -2.14
C ASP A 26 -6.84 -9.38 -3.56
N ARG A 27 -7.74 -8.69 -4.29
CA ARG A 27 -8.16 -9.01 -5.66
C ARG A 27 -7.38 -8.23 -6.73
N ASP A 28 -6.36 -7.47 -6.34
CA ASP A 28 -5.58 -6.58 -7.22
C ASP A 28 -6.33 -5.35 -7.76
N GLU A 29 -7.47 -5.04 -7.14
CA GLU A 29 -8.26 -3.86 -7.48
C GLU A 29 -7.71 -2.65 -6.72
N ASP A 30 -7.77 -1.48 -7.38
CA ASP A 30 -7.39 -0.21 -6.75
C ASP A 30 -8.38 0.11 -5.61
N THR A 31 -7.83 0.46 -4.45
CA THR A 31 -8.57 0.94 -3.29
C THR A 31 -7.94 2.25 -2.81
N ASP A 32 -8.71 3.17 -2.25
CA ASP A 32 -8.19 4.43 -1.74
C ASP A 32 -7.33 4.22 -0.49
N TRP A 33 -7.76 3.27 0.36
CA TRP A 33 -7.05 2.85 1.56
C TRP A 33 -7.43 1.43 1.96
N PHE A 34 -6.59 0.80 2.79
CA PHE A 34 -6.92 -0.40 3.54
C PHE A 34 -6.17 -0.42 4.88
N PHE A 35 -6.68 -1.19 5.83
CA PHE A 35 -5.98 -1.55 7.06
C PHE A 35 -5.91 -3.07 7.18
N VAL A 36 -4.74 -3.56 7.59
CA VAL A 36 -4.53 -4.97 7.89
C VAL A 36 -4.23 -5.13 9.38
N TYR A 37 -4.93 -6.05 10.03
CA TYR A 37 -4.64 -6.46 11.40
C TYR A 37 -4.11 -7.88 11.43
N LYS A 38 -2.84 -8.05 11.85
CA LYS A 38 -2.18 -9.33 12.05
C LYS A 38 -2.04 -9.62 13.56
N PRO A 39 -2.71 -10.64 14.11
CA PRO A 39 -2.55 -11.00 15.51
C PRO A 39 -1.11 -11.44 15.87
N PRO A 40 -0.71 -11.33 17.15
CA PRO A 40 0.53 -11.93 17.64
C PRO A 40 0.57 -13.43 17.32
N ASN A 41 1.74 -13.95 16.94
CA ASN A 41 1.98 -15.37 16.65
C ASN A 41 1.08 -16.01 15.56
N ALA A 42 0.36 -15.22 14.77
CA ALA A 42 -0.42 -15.68 13.62
C ALA A 42 0.06 -15.04 12.32
N LEU A 43 0.00 -15.79 11.22
CA LEU A 43 0.26 -15.28 9.87
C LEU A 43 -1.02 -14.86 9.13
N ASN A 44 -2.16 -15.42 9.53
CA ASN A 44 -3.46 -15.00 9.03
C ASN A 44 -3.82 -13.62 9.59
N SER A 45 -4.32 -12.75 8.73
CA SER A 45 -4.76 -11.40 9.07
C SER A 45 -6.22 -11.16 8.72
N LYS A 46 -6.73 -10.03 9.19
CA LYS A 46 -7.97 -9.42 8.71
C LYS A 46 -7.66 -8.15 7.96
N ILE A 47 -8.52 -7.81 7.01
CA ILE A 47 -8.43 -6.59 6.20
C ILE A 47 -9.76 -5.83 6.24
N ILE A 48 -9.68 -4.50 6.26
CA ILE A 48 -10.79 -3.57 6.00
C ILE A 48 -10.30 -2.57 4.96
N GLN A 49 -11.14 -2.20 4.01
CA GLN A 49 -10.75 -1.38 2.86
C GLN A 49 -11.81 -0.33 2.54
N SER A 50 -11.40 0.67 1.77
CA SER A 50 -12.31 1.74 1.32
C SER A 50 -13.53 1.18 0.58
N GLY A 51 -14.70 1.78 0.82
CA GLY A 51 -15.97 1.33 0.27
C GLY A 51 -17.16 1.96 1.02
N PRO A 52 -18.40 1.79 0.53
CA PRO A 52 -19.58 2.42 1.11
C PRO A 52 -19.90 1.95 2.54
N ASN A 53 -19.59 0.69 2.88
CA ASN A 53 -19.73 0.13 4.23
C ASN A 53 -18.53 -0.79 4.54
N PRO A 54 -17.38 -0.24 4.95
CA PRO A 54 -16.19 -1.03 5.23
C PRO A 54 -16.42 -2.00 6.38
N VAL A 55 -16.14 -3.28 6.15
CA VAL A 55 -16.21 -4.34 7.16
C VAL A 55 -14.90 -5.10 7.23
N TRP A 56 -14.60 -5.64 8.41
CA TRP A 56 -13.44 -6.50 8.60
C TRP A 56 -13.69 -7.89 8.01
N GLU A 57 -12.91 -8.23 7.01
CA GLU A 57 -12.91 -9.54 6.36
C GLU A 57 -11.62 -10.28 6.64
N ARG A 58 -11.61 -11.59 6.39
CA ARG A 58 -10.36 -12.37 6.40
C ARG A 58 -9.52 -11.97 5.17
N SER A 59 -8.22 -11.73 5.35
CA SER A 59 -7.31 -11.59 4.21
C SER A 59 -7.30 -12.87 3.38
N ALA A 60 -7.18 -12.75 2.05
CA ALA A 60 -7.23 -13.89 1.13
C ALA A 60 -6.09 -14.89 1.34
N ARG A 61 -4.90 -14.40 1.72
CA ARG A 61 -3.70 -15.19 2.04
C ARG A 61 -3.09 -14.79 3.37
N ALA A 62 -2.13 -15.59 3.84
CA ALA A 62 -1.31 -15.22 4.98
C ALA A 62 -0.37 -14.06 4.63
N ILE A 63 -0.05 -13.20 5.60
CA ILE A 63 0.70 -11.95 5.37
C ILE A 63 2.13 -12.14 4.85
N ASN A 64 2.71 -13.33 5.03
CA ASN A 64 4.05 -13.68 4.58
C ASN A 64 4.08 -14.32 3.17
N GLU A 65 2.92 -14.54 2.56
CA GLU A 65 2.82 -15.03 1.18
C GLU A 65 2.90 -13.88 0.19
N ILE A 66 3.63 -14.09 -0.91
CA ILE A 66 3.81 -13.07 -1.95
C ILE A 66 2.53 -12.91 -2.78
N ALA A 67 1.81 -14.01 -3.03
CA ALA A 67 0.60 -13.99 -3.84
C ALA A 67 -0.62 -13.53 -3.03
N ASP A 68 -1.51 -12.77 -3.66
CA ASP A 68 -2.89 -12.55 -3.23
C ASP A 68 -3.08 -11.99 -1.80
N HIS A 69 -2.18 -11.11 -1.37
CA HIS A 69 -2.33 -10.29 -0.16
C HIS A 69 -2.21 -8.80 -0.51
N ALA A 70 -3.09 -7.95 0.04
CA ALA A 70 -3.15 -6.51 -0.27
C ALA A 70 -1.80 -5.79 -0.10
N ILE A 71 -1.06 -6.11 0.96
CA ILE A 71 0.29 -5.56 1.20
C ILE A 71 1.25 -5.94 0.07
N SER A 72 1.31 -7.22 -0.33
CA SER A 72 2.26 -7.65 -1.36
C SER A 72 1.89 -7.08 -2.73
N LYS A 73 0.60 -7.00 -3.07
CA LYS A 73 0.13 -6.37 -4.31
C LYS A 73 0.42 -4.87 -4.34
N THR A 74 0.19 -4.17 -3.24
CA THR A 74 0.50 -2.73 -3.11
C THR A 74 2.00 -2.48 -3.26
N MET A 75 2.83 -3.36 -2.69
CA MET A 75 4.29 -3.23 -2.73
C MET A 75 4.93 -3.75 -4.03
N ALA A 76 4.17 -4.37 -4.95
CA ALA A 76 4.73 -5.08 -6.10
C ALA A 76 5.69 -4.21 -6.94
N SER A 77 5.29 -2.97 -7.23
CA SER A 77 6.11 -2.04 -8.02
C SER A 77 7.23 -1.36 -7.21
N PHE A 78 7.24 -1.50 -5.88
CA PHE A 78 8.27 -0.96 -4.98
C PHE A 78 9.46 -1.92 -4.82
N ILE A 79 9.23 -3.22 -5.02
CA ILE A 79 10.24 -4.27 -4.81
C ILE A 79 10.91 -4.75 -6.11
N VAL A 80 10.31 -4.46 -7.27
CA VAL A 80 10.91 -4.71 -8.58
C VAL A 80 11.60 -3.44 -9.09
N GLU A 81 12.50 -3.58 -10.06
CA GLU A 81 13.15 -2.44 -10.70
C GLU A 81 12.17 -1.71 -11.64
N ASP A 82 11.38 -0.78 -11.10
CA ASP A 82 10.50 0.10 -11.86
C ASP A 82 11.07 1.52 -11.95
N ARG A 83 11.42 1.95 -13.16
CA ARG A 83 11.99 3.28 -13.42
C ARG A 83 11.06 4.43 -13.05
N ASN A 84 9.75 4.19 -13.04
CA ASN A 84 8.72 5.19 -12.78
C ASN A 84 8.38 5.34 -11.29
N ILE A 85 8.88 4.44 -10.43
CA ILE A 85 8.70 4.54 -8.97
C ILE A 85 9.96 5.12 -8.30
N LYS A 86 9.72 5.90 -7.25
CA LYS A 86 10.73 6.44 -6.33
C LYS A 86 10.18 6.28 -4.91
N VAL A 87 10.96 5.72 -4.00
CA VAL A 87 10.51 5.30 -2.66
C VAL A 87 11.49 5.80 -1.62
N LEU A 88 10.99 6.30 -0.49
CA LEU A 88 11.79 6.59 0.71
C LEU A 88 11.37 5.65 1.83
N ALA A 89 12.10 4.55 2.00
CA ALA A 89 11.87 3.63 3.10
C ALA A 89 12.63 4.06 4.37
N TYR A 90 12.00 3.90 5.53
CA TYR A 90 12.61 4.16 6.83
C TYR A 90 12.38 3.01 7.82
N SER A 91 13.31 2.85 8.77
CA SER A 91 13.09 2.03 9.95
C SER A 91 13.96 2.49 11.12
N ASP A 92 13.39 2.50 12.33
CA ASP A 92 14.14 2.73 13.58
C ASP A 92 15.03 1.54 13.98
N ASN A 93 14.92 0.41 13.27
CA ASN A 93 15.75 -0.76 13.46
C ASN A 93 16.08 -1.37 12.09
N PRO A 94 16.92 -0.68 11.29
CA PRO A 94 17.23 -1.10 9.94
C PRO A 94 18.16 -2.33 9.97
N PRO A 95 18.09 -3.19 8.94
CA PRO A 95 19.03 -4.29 8.81
C PRO A 95 20.45 -3.74 8.65
N ASN A 96 21.45 -4.49 9.14
CA ASN A 96 22.87 -4.15 9.03
C ASN A 96 23.33 -2.86 9.76
N MET A 97 22.54 -2.36 10.72
CA MET A 97 22.99 -1.35 11.68
C MET A 97 22.88 -1.88 13.12
N PRO A 98 23.66 -1.33 14.06
CA PRO A 98 23.50 -1.64 15.48
C PRO A 98 22.04 -1.42 15.93
N PRO A 99 21.47 -2.34 16.74
CA PRO A 99 20.11 -2.18 17.24
C PRO A 99 19.98 -0.89 18.05
N GLN A 100 19.02 -0.05 17.70
CA GLN A 100 18.65 1.11 18.51
C GLN A 100 17.54 0.70 19.48
N THR A 101 17.68 1.07 20.75
CA THR A 101 16.75 0.73 21.85
C THR A 101 16.01 1.95 22.40
N VAL A 102 16.27 3.14 21.84
CA VAL A 102 15.78 4.41 22.38
C VAL A 102 14.30 4.64 22.08
N ASN A 103 13.81 4.10 20.96
CA ASN A 103 12.45 4.29 20.46
C ASN A 103 11.77 2.96 20.13
N SER A 104 10.43 2.98 20.06
CA SER A 104 9.62 1.91 19.47
C SER A 104 10.10 1.60 18.04
N LYS A 105 10.07 0.32 17.63
CA LYS A 105 10.59 -0.09 16.32
C LYS A 105 9.54 0.10 15.22
N ALA A 106 9.44 1.28 14.64
CA ALA A 106 8.56 1.54 13.50
C ALA A 106 9.29 1.38 12.14
N LYS A 107 8.49 1.20 11.08
CA LYS A 107 8.89 0.98 9.69
C LYS A 107 7.84 1.61 8.76
N GLY A 108 8.29 2.16 7.64
CA GLY A 108 7.41 2.67 6.59
C GLY A 108 8.15 2.91 5.28
N CYS A 109 7.40 3.23 4.23
CA CYS A 109 7.84 3.49 2.87
C CYS A 109 6.95 4.52 2.18
#